data_AF-A0A4R7UNB3-F1
#
_entry.id   AF-A0A4R7UNB3-F1
#
_cell.length_a   1.000
_cell.length_b   1.000
_cell.length_c   1.000
_cell.angle_alpha   90.00
_cell.angle_beta   90.00
_cell.angle_gamma   90.00
#
_symmetry.space_group_name_H-M   'P 1'
#
loop_
_entity.id
_entity.type
_entity.pdbx_description
1 polymer ?
#
loop_
_entity_poly.entity_id
_entity_poly.type
_entity_poly.pdbx_seq_one_letter_code
_entity_poly.pdbx_strand_id
1 'polypeptide(L)'
;MRNCHFWPIFLTILMTGFQNTQAASKASSDSSKTECLGRTVFETREDITWHLLDDRWDYSDGTGLGSYSPDINLADKQLSYGSDPSNSAFHLVTIDVTSKTTIDTFNKLVRRHSHGSLEAKKRVVQGEINEVSSEITEELSKSNQAKQKVLSRKNKDLNASLEKLDKVSSELVLLPALIDQFEEQGRPTDKLVAELKAYQKEFDSYPTDELYAEQSSFDFGMPDAFGVRHPDKLIVLLWRDEHIYRFAFGQQSDYSEHRSSFEKLLPAARDLLARFRTRAEFEIPKETGFCLPFGFIADDGKAHYS
;
A
#
# COMPACT_ATOMS: atom_id res chain seq x y z
N MET A 1 -36.75 78.66 -35.70
CA MET A 1 -35.68 79.58 -35.25
C MET A 1 -34.36 78.82 -35.29
N ARG A 2 -33.40 79.35 -36.07
CA ARG A 2 -31.93 79.08 -36.13
C ARG A 2 -31.48 77.62 -36.30
N ASN A 3 -30.99 77.22 -37.49
CA ASN A 3 -29.60 77.40 -38.01
C ASN A 3 -28.60 76.48 -37.25
N CYS A 4 -27.75 75.65 -37.84
CA CYS A 4 -26.92 75.81 -39.04
C CYS A 4 -26.50 74.45 -39.66
N HIS A 5 -26.14 74.56 -40.95
CA HIS A 5 -25.45 73.62 -41.85
C HIS A 5 -24.17 72.96 -41.31
N PHE A 6 -23.79 71.80 -41.86
CA PHE A 6 -22.69 71.67 -42.83
C PHE A 6 -22.64 70.25 -43.46
N TRP A 7 -22.49 70.22 -44.78
CA TRP A 7 -22.16 69.06 -45.64
C TRP A 7 -20.67 69.22 -46.05
N PRO A 8 -19.89 68.19 -46.43
CA PRO A 8 -20.03 67.59 -47.77
C PRO A 8 -19.65 66.09 -47.93
N ILE A 9 -20.31 65.45 -48.90
CA ILE A 9 -19.81 64.63 -50.03
C ILE A 9 -18.41 63.97 -49.89
N PHE A 10 -18.31 62.63 -49.97
CA PHE A 10 -17.71 61.90 -51.12
C PHE A 10 -17.55 60.37 -50.90
N LEU A 11 -17.71 59.67 -52.03
CA LEU A 11 -17.05 58.43 -52.45
C LEU A 11 -17.57 57.06 -51.99
N THR A 12 -18.33 56.44 -52.90
CA THR A 12 -18.47 55.00 -53.08
C THR A 12 -17.11 54.37 -53.43
N ILE A 13 -16.67 53.38 -52.66
CA ILE A 13 -15.73 52.35 -53.12
C ILE A 13 -16.28 50.99 -52.68
N LEU A 14 -16.65 50.18 -53.69
CA LEU A 14 -16.85 48.74 -53.57
C LEU A 14 -15.45 48.10 -53.47
N MET A 15 -15.15 47.41 -52.37
CA MET A 15 -14.03 46.47 -52.30
C MET A 15 -14.52 45.18 -51.67
N THR A 16 -14.62 44.16 -52.51
CA THR A 16 -14.66 42.74 -52.17
C THR A 16 -13.43 42.33 -51.37
N GLY A 17 -13.59 41.43 -50.40
CA GLY A 17 -12.50 40.54 -50.00
C GLY A 17 -12.32 40.33 -48.50
N PHE A 18 -12.38 39.06 -48.13
CA PHE A 18 -11.93 38.44 -46.89
C PHE A 18 -12.75 38.70 -45.63
N GLN A 19 -13.70 37.78 -45.41
CA GLN A 19 -14.03 37.33 -44.06
C GLN A 19 -12.73 36.87 -43.38
N ASN A 20 -12.14 37.72 -42.55
CA ASN A 20 -11.20 37.27 -41.54
C ASN A 20 -12.03 36.48 -40.52
N THR A 21 -12.11 35.18 -40.74
CA THR A 21 -12.32 34.22 -39.66
C THR A 21 -11.22 34.47 -38.63
N GLN A 22 -11.52 35.28 -37.61
CA GLN A 22 -10.83 35.17 -36.34
C GLN A 22 -11.19 33.80 -35.78
N ALA A 23 -10.45 32.79 -36.24
CA ALA A 23 -10.21 31.61 -35.42
C ALA A 23 -9.57 32.16 -34.15
N ALA A 24 -10.38 32.32 -33.11
CA ALA A 24 -9.88 32.47 -31.76
C ALA A 24 -8.95 31.28 -31.54
N SER A 25 -7.65 31.54 -31.62
CA SER A 25 -6.66 30.63 -31.07
C SER A 25 -6.99 30.55 -29.59
N LYS A 26 -7.69 29.49 -29.20
CA LYS A 26 -7.56 28.94 -27.87
C LYS A 26 -6.07 28.61 -27.75
N ALA A 27 -5.29 29.57 -27.27
CA ALA A 27 -4.01 29.30 -26.69
C ALA A 27 -4.31 28.38 -25.51
N SER A 28 -4.31 27.07 -25.79
CA SER A 28 -3.97 26.10 -24.77
C SER A 28 -2.59 26.53 -24.30
N SER A 29 -2.50 27.11 -23.10
CA SER A 29 -1.22 27.27 -22.43
C SER A 29 -0.69 25.86 -22.23
N ASP A 30 0.12 25.39 -23.17
CA ASP A 30 0.94 24.18 -23.03
C ASP A 30 2.10 24.59 -22.08
N SER A 31 1.76 24.89 -20.82
CA SER A 31 2.73 25.23 -19.80
C SER A 31 3.35 23.92 -19.33
N SER A 32 4.56 23.65 -19.82
CA SER A 32 5.36 22.55 -19.29
C SER A 32 5.73 22.83 -17.82
N LYS A 33 5.71 21.77 -17.03
CA LYS A 33 6.22 21.72 -15.66
C LYS A 33 7.37 20.72 -15.59
N THR A 34 8.13 20.79 -14.51
CA THR A 34 9.20 19.85 -14.24
C THR A 34 8.79 18.99 -13.05
N GLU A 35 9.05 17.70 -13.15
CA GLU A 35 8.79 16.71 -12.09
C GLU A 35 10.03 15.79 -11.94
N CYS A 36 10.15 15.06 -10.83
CA CYS A 36 11.22 14.12 -10.59
C CYS A 36 10.75 12.75 -10.07
N LEU A 37 11.45 11.71 -10.50
CA LEU A 37 11.31 10.33 -10.02
C LEU A 37 12.68 9.68 -9.89
N GLY A 38 12.92 9.04 -8.76
CA GLY A 38 14.23 8.54 -8.41
C GLY A 38 15.26 9.66 -8.46
N ARG A 39 16.21 9.58 -9.39
CA ARG A 39 17.22 10.62 -9.60
C ARG A 39 17.10 11.37 -10.91
N THR A 40 15.99 11.15 -11.60
CA THR A 40 15.72 11.75 -12.91
C THR A 40 14.75 12.90 -12.74
N VAL A 41 15.09 14.01 -13.39
CA VAL A 41 14.21 15.16 -13.57
C VAL A 41 13.72 15.14 -15.00
N PHE A 42 12.41 15.32 -15.20
CA PHE A 42 11.78 15.28 -16.52
C PHE A 42 10.75 16.40 -16.67
N GLU A 43 10.54 16.83 -17.91
CA GLU A 43 9.48 17.77 -18.26
C GLU A 43 8.17 17.04 -18.52
N THR A 44 7.08 17.67 -18.15
CA THR A 44 5.74 17.12 -18.25
C THR A 44 4.72 18.22 -18.54
N ARG A 45 3.52 17.83 -18.98
CA ARG A 45 2.37 18.72 -19.05
C ARG A 45 1.72 18.87 -17.68
N GLU A 46 1.00 19.97 -17.47
CA GLU A 46 0.28 20.24 -16.21
C GLU A 46 -0.82 19.23 -15.87
N ASP A 47 -1.26 18.39 -16.82
CA ASP A 47 -2.36 17.43 -16.64
C ASP A 47 -1.91 16.01 -16.28
N ILE A 48 -0.62 15.78 -16.03
CA ILE A 48 -0.19 14.47 -15.55
C ILE A 48 -0.62 14.23 -14.11
N THR A 49 -0.83 12.96 -13.77
CA THR A 49 -1.11 12.55 -12.39
C THR A 49 -0.23 11.37 -12.03
N TRP A 50 0.22 11.33 -10.78
CA TRP A 50 0.90 10.17 -10.24
C TRP A 50 -0.08 9.00 -10.10
N HIS A 51 0.34 7.83 -10.57
CA HIS A 51 -0.33 6.58 -10.21
C HIS A 51 0.11 6.17 -8.81
N LEU A 52 -0.78 6.40 -7.85
CA LEU A 52 -0.54 6.16 -6.42
C LEU A 52 -1.30 4.92 -5.94
N LEU A 53 -1.01 4.52 -4.70
CA LEU A 53 -1.83 3.55 -4.01
C LEU A 53 -3.19 4.20 -3.66
N ASP A 54 -4.29 3.54 -3.98
CA ASP A 54 -5.65 4.07 -3.77
C ASP A 54 -6.22 3.64 -2.41
N ASP A 55 -7.47 4.02 -2.13
CA ASP A 55 -8.19 3.65 -0.91
C ASP A 55 -8.56 2.15 -0.87
N ARG A 56 -8.34 1.42 -1.97
CA ARG A 56 -8.53 -0.03 -2.07
C ARG A 56 -7.25 -0.73 -1.67
N TRP A 57 -6.98 -0.65 -0.38
CA TRP A 57 -5.96 -1.45 0.26
C TRP A 57 -6.34 -2.94 0.34
N ASP A 58 -7.08 -3.52 -0.61
CA ASP A 58 -7.35 -4.96 -0.65
C ASP A 58 -6.09 -5.69 -1.11
N TYR A 59 -5.07 -5.64 -0.25
CA TYR A 59 -3.89 -6.47 -0.31
C TYR A 59 -4.34 -7.89 0.01
N SER A 60 -4.36 -8.75 -1.00
CA SER A 60 -4.01 -10.14 -0.78
C SER A 60 -2.50 -10.19 -0.53
N ASP A 61 -2.17 -10.62 0.67
CA ASP A 61 -0.93 -11.22 1.16
C ASP A 61 -0.45 -12.43 0.31
N GLY A 62 -0.56 -12.37 -1.02
CA GLY A 62 -0.24 -13.49 -1.91
C GLY A 62 -1.36 -14.55 -2.04
N THR A 63 -2.56 -14.29 -1.51
CA THR A 63 -3.71 -15.24 -1.52
C THR A 63 -4.58 -15.20 -2.79
N GLY A 64 -4.20 -14.47 -3.84
CA GLY A 64 -4.76 -14.71 -5.19
C GLY A 64 -6.20 -14.24 -5.43
N LEU A 65 -6.67 -13.20 -4.74
CA LEU A 65 -7.91 -12.51 -5.11
C LEU A 65 -7.56 -11.19 -5.82
N GLY A 66 -7.82 -11.15 -7.12
CA GLY A 66 -7.41 -10.08 -8.02
C GLY A 66 -8.18 -8.79 -7.82
N SER A 67 -7.45 -7.70 -7.56
CA SER A 67 -7.97 -6.35 -7.72
C SER A 67 -7.69 -5.85 -9.13
N TYR A 68 -8.78 -5.54 -9.84
CA TYR A 68 -8.81 -5.10 -11.24
C TYR A 68 -8.31 -3.65 -11.38
N SER A 69 -7.10 -3.47 -11.88
CA SER A 69 -6.59 -2.23 -12.49
C SER A 69 -6.03 -2.65 -13.86
N PRO A 70 -6.67 -2.34 -15.01
CA PRO A 70 -6.57 -3.17 -16.20
C PRO A 70 -5.17 -3.42 -16.75
N ASP A 71 -4.17 -2.56 -16.51
CA ASP A 71 -2.87 -2.65 -17.22
C ASP A 71 -1.63 -2.24 -16.38
N ILE A 72 -1.71 -2.17 -15.04
CA ILE A 72 -0.55 -1.80 -14.19
C ILE A 72 -0.40 -2.81 -13.04
N ASN A 73 0.74 -3.52 -13.01
CA ASN A 73 1.03 -4.44 -11.90
C ASN A 73 1.41 -3.65 -10.65
N LEU A 74 1.16 -4.22 -9.46
CA LEU A 74 1.52 -3.58 -8.19
C LEU A 74 3.00 -3.29 -8.05
N ALA A 75 3.86 -4.20 -8.54
CA ALA A 75 5.30 -4.00 -8.58
C ALA A 75 5.68 -2.72 -9.34
N ASP A 76 4.87 -2.30 -10.31
CA ASP A 76 5.11 -1.10 -11.12
C ASP A 76 4.75 0.20 -10.35
N LYS A 77 4.10 0.10 -9.18
CA LYS A 77 3.71 1.23 -8.32
C LYS A 77 4.60 1.38 -7.08
N GLN A 78 5.48 0.41 -6.84
CA GLN A 78 6.34 0.34 -5.65
C GLN A 78 7.71 0.90 -5.97
N LEU A 79 8.31 1.60 -4.99
CA LEU A 79 9.68 2.05 -5.09
C LEU A 79 10.54 1.26 -4.12
N SER A 80 11.61 0.66 -4.64
CA SER A 80 12.62 -0.01 -3.84
C SER A 80 13.83 0.91 -3.67
N TYR A 81 14.33 1.05 -2.44
CA TYR A 81 15.45 1.93 -2.15
C TYR A 81 16.40 1.34 -1.10
N GLY A 82 17.69 1.59 -1.24
CA GLY A 82 18.75 1.26 -0.30
C GLY A 82 19.20 -0.21 -0.34
N SER A 83 20.12 -0.57 0.56
CA SER A 83 20.63 -1.93 0.75
C SER A 83 20.37 -2.42 2.17
N ASP A 84 19.92 -3.66 2.32
CA ASP A 84 19.64 -4.22 3.65
C ASP A 84 20.96 -4.41 4.42
N PRO A 85 21.13 -3.86 5.64
CA PRO A 85 22.34 -4.04 6.44
C PRO A 85 22.54 -5.49 6.95
N SER A 86 21.53 -6.34 6.78
CA SER A 86 21.51 -7.72 7.27
C SER A 86 22.02 -8.73 6.25
N ASN A 87 22.03 -8.39 4.95
CA ASN A 87 22.40 -9.28 3.86
C ASN A 87 23.00 -8.48 2.68
N SER A 88 23.30 -9.13 1.55
CA SER A 88 23.84 -8.47 0.35
C SER A 88 22.76 -8.02 -0.64
N ALA A 89 21.48 -7.98 -0.24
CA ALA A 89 20.40 -7.57 -1.11
C ALA A 89 20.36 -6.05 -1.27
N PHE A 90 20.24 -5.59 -2.51
CA PHE A 90 20.05 -4.18 -2.88
C PHE A 90 18.58 -3.76 -2.71
N HIS A 91 17.99 -4.10 -1.57
CA HIS A 91 16.61 -3.76 -1.23
C HIS A 91 16.48 -3.56 0.29
N LEU A 92 16.59 -2.32 0.77
CA LEU A 92 16.35 -2.00 2.18
C LEU A 92 14.87 -1.81 2.47
N VAL A 93 14.17 -1.04 1.63
CA VAL A 93 12.79 -0.60 1.89
C VAL A 93 11.96 -0.59 0.60
N THR A 94 10.72 -1.05 0.73
CA THR A 94 9.64 -0.79 -0.23
C THR A 94 8.82 0.40 0.26
N ILE A 95 8.59 1.38 -0.62
CA ILE A 95 7.89 2.62 -0.31
C ILE A 95 6.60 2.71 -1.13
N ASP A 96 5.47 2.93 -0.45
CA ASP A 96 4.18 3.24 -1.05
C ASP A 96 3.68 4.61 -0.59
N VAL A 97 2.99 5.32 -1.48
CA VAL A 97 2.37 6.63 -1.19
C VAL A 97 0.92 6.62 -1.66
N THR A 98 0.01 7.12 -0.84
CA THR A 98 -1.40 7.27 -1.22
C THR A 98 -1.66 8.56 -1.98
N SER A 99 -2.81 8.64 -2.66
CA SER A 99 -3.44 9.94 -2.90
C SER A 99 -3.81 10.65 -1.59
N LYS A 100 -4.18 11.92 -1.68
CA LYS A 100 -4.71 12.66 -0.52
C LYS A 100 -5.89 11.89 0.09
N THR A 101 -5.86 11.73 1.40
CA THR A 101 -6.85 10.95 2.16
C THR A 101 -7.12 11.62 3.52
N THR A 102 -7.60 10.86 4.51
CA THR A 102 -7.95 11.37 5.83
C THR A 102 -7.19 10.64 6.93
N ILE A 103 -7.13 11.26 8.11
CA ILE A 103 -6.58 10.64 9.32
C ILE A 103 -7.33 9.34 9.69
N ASP A 104 -8.62 9.22 9.34
CA ASP A 104 -9.39 7.99 9.55
C ASP A 104 -8.88 6.85 8.67
N THR A 105 -8.50 7.13 7.42
CA THR A 105 -7.85 6.16 6.54
C THR A 105 -6.49 5.74 7.11
N PHE A 106 -5.70 6.69 7.62
CA PHE A 106 -4.45 6.39 8.32
C PHE A 106 -4.69 5.45 9.51
N ASN A 107 -5.67 5.76 10.36
CA ASN A 107 -6.00 4.93 11.52
C ASN A 107 -6.53 3.54 11.12
N LYS A 108 -7.27 3.41 10.01
CA LYS A 108 -7.65 2.10 9.45
C LYS A 108 -6.42 1.29 9.04
N LEU A 109 -5.45 1.94 8.39
CA LEU A 109 -4.22 1.29 7.96
C LEU A 109 -3.33 0.88 9.14
N VAL A 110 -3.24 1.74 10.17
CA VAL A 110 -2.58 1.41 11.44
C VAL A 110 -3.19 0.16 12.05
N ARG A 111 -4.51 0.06 12.17
CA ARG A 111 -5.19 -1.13 12.71
C ARG A 111 -4.90 -2.40 11.91
N ARG A 112 -4.79 -2.28 10.58
CA ARG A 112 -4.47 -3.43 9.72
C ARG A 112 -3.02 -3.90 9.88
N HIS A 113 -2.07 -2.98 9.95
CA HIS A 113 -0.66 -3.32 10.12
C HIS A 113 -0.29 -3.61 11.58
N SER A 114 -1.15 -3.24 12.54
CA SER A 114 -0.96 -3.60 13.94
C SER A 114 -0.76 -5.09 14.10
N HIS A 115 0.08 -5.48 15.06
CA HIS A 115 0.35 -6.89 15.29
C HIS A 115 -0.96 -7.66 15.49
N GLY A 116 -1.11 -8.76 14.76
CA GLY A 116 -2.30 -9.60 14.80
C GLY A 116 -1.86 -11.04 14.97
N SER A 117 -2.54 -11.79 15.82
CA SER A 117 -2.25 -13.21 15.97
C SER A 117 -2.69 -14.05 14.76
N LEU A 118 -3.43 -13.47 13.80
CA LEU A 118 -3.93 -14.16 12.60
C LEU A 118 -2.78 -14.78 11.80
N GLU A 119 -1.79 -13.97 11.39
CA GLU A 119 -0.67 -14.45 10.59
C GLU A 119 0.19 -15.47 11.35
N ALA A 120 0.33 -15.31 12.66
CA ALA A 120 0.99 -16.31 13.50
C ALA A 120 0.22 -17.63 13.55
N LYS A 121 -1.12 -17.58 13.66
CA LYS A 121 -1.99 -18.75 13.62
C LYS A 121 -1.93 -19.45 12.25
N LYS A 122 -1.97 -18.68 11.15
CA LYS A 122 -1.80 -19.19 9.78
C LYS A 122 -0.46 -19.91 9.60
N ARG A 123 0.64 -19.33 10.06
CA ARG A 123 1.97 -19.95 9.97
C ARG A 123 2.05 -21.30 10.67
N VAL A 124 1.42 -21.46 11.83
CA VAL A 124 1.38 -22.77 12.51
C VAL A 124 0.68 -23.82 11.64
N VAL A 125 -0.53 -23.51 11.15
CA VAL A 125 -1.31 -24.44 10.31
C VAL A 125 -0.59 -24.73 8.99
N GLN A 126 0.03 -23.72 8.37
CA GLN A 126 0.81 -23.89 7.14
C GLN A 126 2.07 -24.74 7.37
N GLY A 127 2.72 -24.60 8.52
CA GLY A 127 3.83 -25.45 8.94
C GLY A 127 3.42 -26.92 8.98
N GLU A 128 2.28 -27.23 9.61
CA GLU A 128 1.74 -28.59 9.65
C GLU A 128 1.37 -29.13 8.25
N ILE A 129 0.84 -28.28 7.37
CA ILE A 129 0.55 -28.63 5.96
C ILE A 129 1.83 -29.01 5.24
N ASN A 130 2.90 -28.23 5.41
CA ASN A 130 4.18 -28.46 4.77
C ASN A 130 4.81 -29.78 5.26
N GLU A 131 4.78 -30.03 6.57
CA GLU A 131 5.25 -31.28 7.16
C GLU A 131 4.48 -32.49 6.60
N VAL A 132 3.15 -32.45 6.65
CA VAL A 132 2.30 -33.54 6.15
C VAL A 132 2.49 -33.76 4.65
N SER A 133 2.60 -32.68 3.87
CA SER A 133 2.80 -32.76 2.42
C SER A 133 4.16 -33.37 2.08
N SER A 134 5.20 -33.06 2.86
CA SER A 134 6.54 -33.65 2.68
C SER A 134 6.58 -35.17 2.93
N GLU A 135 5.70 -35.69 3.80
CA GLU A 135 5.57 -37.13 4.04
C GLU A 135 4.86 -37.88 2.90
N ILE A 136 4.03 -37.19 2.10
CA ILE A 136 3.28 -37.82 1.00
C ILE A 136 4.20 -37.95 -0.22
N THR A 137 5.01 -39.00 -0.24
CA THR A 137 5.90 -39.32 -1.36
C THR A 137 5.27 -40.32 -2.34
N GLU A 138 5.83 -40.39 -3.55
CA GLU A 138 5.45 -41.41 -4.53
C GLU A 138 5.72 -42.83 -4.01
N GLU A 139 6.80 -43.01 -3.26
CA GLU A 139 7.16 -44.28 -2.62
C GLU A 139 6.15 -44.67 -1.53
N LEU A 140 5.73 -43.73 -0.68
CA LEU A 140 4.69 -43.99 0.31
C LEU A 140 3.36 -44.37 -0.35
N SER A 141 3.04 -43.72 -1.47
CA SER A 141 1.82 -43.98 -2.24
C SER A 141 1.77 -45.40 -2.80
N LYS A 142 2.93 -45.99 -3.11
CA LYS A 142 3.05 -47.39 -3.61
C LYS A 142 3.16 -48.42 -2.47
N SER A 143 3.85 -48.07 -1.38
CA SER A 143 4.19 -49.01 -0.30
C SER A 143 3.14 -49.08 0.82
N ASN A 144 2.42 -47.99 1.11
CA ASN A 144 1.45 -47.93 2.21
C ASN A 144 0.28 -46.99 1.91
N GLN A 145 -0.67 -47.50 1.13
CA GLN A 145 -1.86 -46.77 0.70
C GLN A 145 -2.78 -46.34 1.86
N ALA A 146 -2.78 -47.08 2.98
CA ALA A 146 -3.56 -46.73 4.16
C ALA A 146 -2.99 -45.49 4.85
N LYS A 147 -1.67 -45.45 5.09
CA LYS A 147 -0.98 -44.27 5.64
C LYS A 147 -1.15 -43.05 4.73
N GLN A 148 -1.00 -43.24 3.41
CA GLN A 148 -1.21 -42.17 2.43
C GLN A 148 -2.62 -41.55 2.54
N LYS A 149 -3.68 -42.37 2.60
CA LYS A 149 -5.06 -41.86 2.77
C LYS A 149 -5.26 -41.06 4.05
N VAL A 150 -4.63 -41.47 5.16
CA VAL A 150 -4.70 -40.74 6.43
C VAL A 150 -4.02 -39.37 6.31
N LEU A 151 -2.81 -39.32 5.75
CA LEU A 151 -2.09 -38.07 5.54
C LEU A 151 -2.82 -37.13 4.58
N SER A 152 -3.38 -37.64 3.49
CA SER A 152 -4.18 -36.82 2.56
C SER A 152 -5.44 -36.24 3.21
N ARG A 153 -6.11 -36.99 4.11
CA ARG A 153 -7.23 -36.45 4.89
C ARG A 153 -6.76 -35.37 5.85
N LYS A 154 -5.68 -35.63 6.61
CA LYS A 154 -5.09 -34.62 7.51
C LYS A 154 -4.74 -33.34 6.75
N ASN A 155 -4.11 -33.45 5.58
CA ASN A 155 -3.76 -32.29 4.76
C ASN A 155 -5.01 -31.51 4.32
N LYS A 156 -6.08 -32.22 3.90
CA LYS A 156 -7.36 -31.58 3.55
C LYS A 156 -7.98 -30.86 4.74
N ASP A 157 -7.98 -31.47 5.92
CA ASP A 157 -8.57 -30.88 7.14
C ASP A 157 -7.77 -29.64 7.61
N LEU A 158 -6.44 -29.65 7.44
CA LEU A 158 -5.59 -28.49 7.71
C LEU A 158 -5.84 -27.34 6.73
N ASN A 159 -5.97 -27.61 5.43
CA ASN A 159 -6.33 -26.59 4.44
C ASN A 159 -7.71 -25.98 4.74
N ALA A 160 -8.70 -26.80 5.11
CA ALA A 160 -10.00 -26.31 5.56
C ALA A 160 -9.90 -25.47 6.85
N SER A 161 -8.92 -25.76 7.72
CA SER A 161 -8.66 -24.98 8.93
C SER A 161 -8.08 -23.60 8.62
N LEU A 162 -7.27 -23.44 7.57
CA LEU A 162 -6.81 -22.14 7.07
C LEU A 162 -7.98 -21.31 6.52
N GLU A 163 -8.79 -21.88 5.62
CA GLU A 163 -9.98 -21.20 5.08
C GLU A 163 -10.94 -20.75 6.20
N LYS A 164 -11.11 -21.61 7.21
CA LYS A 164 -11.94 -21.29 8.37
C LYS A 164 -11.36 -20.16 9.21
N LEU A 165 -10.04 -20.13 9.41
CA LEU A 165 -9.36 -19.07 10.15
C LEU A 165 -9.53 -17.69 9.46
N ASP A 166 -9.42 -17.64 8.13
CA ASP A 166 -9.70 -16.43 7.35
C ASP A 166 -11.14 -15.96 7.52
N LYS A 167 -12.10 -16.88 7.42
CA LYS A 167 -13.52 -16.56 7.65
C LYS A 167 -13.75 -16.00 9.04
N VAL A 168 -13.26 -16.68 10.08
CA VAL A 168 -13.42 -16.25 11.47
C VAL A 168 -12.82 -14.85 11.68
N SER A 169 -11.62 -14.59 11.17
CA SER A 169 -11.01 -13.26 11.26
C SER A 169 -11.82 -12.16 10.56
N SER A 170 -12.44 -12.47 9.42
CA SER A 170 -13.30 -11.54 8.69
C SER A 170 -14.55 -11.20 9.51
N GLU A 171 -15.18 -12.20 10.12
CA GLU A 171 -16.37 -12.01 10.98
C GLU A 171 -16.03 -11.20 12.24
N LEU A 172 -14.85 -11.39 12.84
CA LEU A 172 -14.36 -10.59 13.97
C LEU A 172 -14.18 -9.11 13.61
N VAL A 173 -13.95 -8.77 12.34
CA VAL A 173 -13.84 -7.39 11.87
C VAL A 173 -15.20 -6.81 11.50
N LEU A 174 -16.07 -7.60 10.84
CA LEU A 174 -17.33 -7.12 10.30
C LEU A 174 -18.44 -7.02 11.34
N LEU A 175 -18.54 -8.00 12.25
CA LEU A 175 -19.64 -8.06 13.22
C LEU A 175 -19.69 -6.87 14.18
N PRO A 176 -18.58 -6.32 14.72
CA PRO A 176 -18.64 -5.15 15.57
C PRO A 176 -19.32 -3.95 14.90
N ALA A 177 -18.96 -3.64 13.64
CA ALA A 177 -19.59 -2.55 12.90
C ALA A 177 -21.08 -2.80 12.62
N LEU A 178 -21.45 -4.07 12.38
CA LEU A 178 -22.85 -4.45 12.20
C LEU A 178 -23.65 -4.33 13.51
N ILE A 179 -23.05 -4.69 14.65
CA ILE A 179 -23.65 -4.53 15.98
C ILE A 179 -23.90 -3.05 16.25
N ASP A 180 -22.89 -2.19 16.09
CA ASP A 180 -23.02 -0.74 16.30
C ASP A 180 -24.18 -0.16 15.46
N GLN A 181 -24.25 -0.55 14.17
CA GLN A 181 -25.33 -0.13 13.29
C GLN A 181 -26.72 -0.59 13.77
N PHE A 182 -26.83 -1.83 14.29
CA PHE A 182 -28.10 -2.34 14.79
C PHE A 182 -28.52 -1.63 16.08
N GLU A 183 -27.57 -1.32 16.97
CA GLU A 183 -27.83 -0.58 18.20
C GLU A 183 -28.34 0.83 17.89
N GLU A 184 -27.71 1.55 16.96
CA GLU A 184 -28.17 2.87 16.50
C GLU A 184 -29.60 2.83 15.93
N GLN A 185 -29.98 1.73 15.30
CA GLN A 185 -31.32 1.51 14.74
C GLN A 185 -32.35 0.99 15.78
N GLY A 186 -31.94 0.78 17.04
CA GLY A 186 -32.78 0.18 18.07
C GLY A 186 -33.19 -1.27 17.77
N ARG A 187 -32.37 -1.99 16.99
CA ARG A 187 -32.60 -3.39 16.60
C ARG A 187 -31.93 -4.34 17.59
N PRO A 188 -32.46 -5.55 17.79
CA PRO A 188 -31.87 -6.51 18.72
C PRO A 188 -30.51 -7.02 18.23
N THR A 189 -29.52 -7.03 19.13
CA THR A 189 -28.13 -7.43 18.84
C THR A 189 -27.68 -8.70 19.55
N ASP A 190 -28.47 -9.26 20.47
CA ASP A 190 -28.11 -10.42 21.31
C ASP A 190 -27.51 -11.59 20.51
N LYS A 191 -28.09 -11.90 19.35
CA LYS A 191 -27.61 -12.97 18.48
C LYS A 191 -26.24 -12.64 17.86
N LEU A 192 -26.05 -11.41 17.39
CA LEU A 192 -24.79 -10.96 16.79
C LEU A 192 -23.67 -10.92 17.82
N VAL A 193 -23.97 -10.46 19.04
CA VAL A 193 -23.02 -10.46 20.17
C VAL A 193 -22.64 -11.91 20.56
N ALA A 194 -23.60 -12.84 20.56
CA ALA A 194 -23.32 -14.24 20.82
C ALA A 194 -22.46 -14.89 19.72
N GLU A 195 -22.72 -14.57 18.45
CA GLU A 195 -21.92 -15.02 17.30
C GLU A 195 -20.50 -14.45 17.36
N LEU A 196 -20.34 -13.15 17.62
CA LEU A 196 -19.02 -12.51 17.79
C LEU A 196 -18.21 -13.20 18.88
N LYS A 197 -18.83 -13.52 20.02
CA LYS A 197 -18.19 -14.27 21.12
C LYS A 197 -17.79 -15.69 20.70
N ALA A 198 -18.61 -16.35 19.89
CA ALA A 198 -18.29 -17.68 19.37
C ALA A 198 -17.11 -17.64 18.41
N TYR A 199 -17.08 -16.66 17.49
CA TYR A 199 -15.94 -16.44 16.59
C TYR A 199 -14.67 -16.09 17.35
N GLN A 200 -14.74 -15.26 18.39
CA GLN A 200 -13.58 -14.93 19.22
C GLN A 200 -13.03 -16.18 19.90
N LYS A 201 -13.90 -16.99 20.52
CA LYS A 201 -13.50 -18.24 21.16
C LYS A 201 -12.86 -19.21 20.16
N GLU A 202 -13.42 -19.31 18.96
CA GLU A 202 -12.86 -20.15 17.90
C GLU A 202 -11.50 -19.63 17.46
N PHE A 203 -11.36 -18.34 17.17
CA PHE A 203 -10.10 -17.70 16.79
C PHE A 203 -9.00 -17.94 17.84
N ASP A 204 -9.34 -17.76 19.11
CA ASP A 204 -8.41 -17.94 20.23
C ASP A 204 -7.97 -19.40 20.41
N SER A 205 -8.73 -20.37 19.89
CA SER A 205 -8.37 -21.79 19.96
C SER A 205 -7.21 -22.19 19.05
N TYR A 206 -6.90 -21.40 18.02
CA TYR A 206 -5.76 -21.64 17.14
C TYR A 206 -4.45 -21.26 17.84
N PRO A 207 -3.38 -22.08 17.76
CA PRO A 207 -2.08 -21.76 18.35
C PRO A 207 -1.38 -20.61 17.62
N THR A 208 -0.42 -19.96 18.28
CA THR A 208 0.54 -19.04 17.65
C THR A 208 1.94 -19.63 17.71
N ASP A 209 2.83 -19.20 16.83
CA ASP A 209 4.23 -19.61 16.83
C ASP A 209 5.10 -18.73 17.75
N GLU A 210 6.35 -19.14 17.96
CA GLU A 210 7.34 -18.40 18.75
C GLU A 210 7.65 -17.00 18.17
N LEU A 211 7.52 -16.86 16.85
CA LEU A 211 7.76 -15.60 16.14
C LEU A 211 6.71 -14.54 16.47
N TYR A 212 5.52 -14.96 16.93
CA TYR A 212 4.51 -14.03 17.42
C TYR A 212 5.02 -13.18 18.58
N ALA A 213 5.87 -13.74 19.45
CA ALA A 213 6.45 -13.02 20.58
C ALA A 213 7.39 -11.87 20.14
N GLU A 214 7.89 -11.91 18.91
CA GLU A 214 8.70 -10.84 18.33
C GLU A 214 7.85 -9.70 17.74
N GLN A 215 6.55 -9.93 17.52
CA GLN A 215 5.67 -8.92 16.96
C GLN A 215 5.34 -7.85 17.99
N SER A 216 5.61 -6.59 17.66
CA SER A 216 5.41 -5.47 18.59
C SER A 216 5.16 -4.18 17.82
N SER A 217 4.19 -3.40 18.29
CA SER A 217 4.08 -1.99 17.92
C SER A 217 5.03 -1.19 18.80
N PHE A 218 5.63 -0.15 18.24
CA PHE A 218 6.57 0.69 18.98
C PHE A 218 6.49 2.14 18.51
N ASP A 219 6.87 3.04 19.41
CA ASP A 219 7.00 4.45 19.08
C ASP A 219 8.27 4.69 18.25
N PHE A 220 8.09 5.25 17.06
CA PHE A 220 9.20 5.58 16.16
C PHE A 220 9.91 6.89 16.57
N GLY A 221 9.37 7.64 17.53
CA GLY A 221 9.88 8.95 17.97
C GLY A 221 9.56 10.06 16.98
N MET A 222 8.51 9.88 16.16
CA MET A 222 8.05 10.86 15.17
C MET A 222 6.56 11.14 15.38
N PRO A 223 6.09 12.39 15.25
CA PRO A 223 4.67 12.70 15.33
C PRO A 223 3.92 12.02 14.17
N ASP A 224 2.66 11.66 14.41
CA ASP A 224 1.75 11.05 13.43
C ASP A 224 2.41 9.91 12.64
N ALA A 225 3.09 9.03 13.37
CA ALA A 225 3.79 7.87 12.86
C ALA A 225 3.38 6.61 13.62
N PHE A 226 3.41 5.47 12.93
CA PHE A 226 3.15 4.16 13.52
C PHE A 226 4.23 3.16 13.09
N GLY A 227 4.93 2.57 14.05
CA GLY A 227 5.92 1.52 13.83
C GLY A 227 5.42 0.16 14.29
N VAL A 228 5.62 -0.87 13.48
CA VAL A 228 5.33 -2.26 13.83
C VAL A 228 6.42 -3.20 13.34
N ARG A 229 6.88 -4.05 14.24
CA ARG A 229 7.78 -5.16 13.96
C ARG A 229 6.96 -6.41 13.65
N HIS A 230 7.28 -7.04 12.53
CA HIS A 230 6.92 -8.43 12.21
C HIS A 230 8.19 -9.31 12.26
N PRO A 231 8.06 -10.64 12.19
CA PRO A 231 9.23 -11.53 12.26
C PRO A 231 10.24 -11.34 11.12
N ASP A 232 9.77 -10.88 9.97
CA ASP A 232 10.49 -10.78 8.70
C ASP A 232 10.72 -9.33 8.23
N LYS A 233 9.94 -8.38 8.77
CA LYS A 233 9.93 -6.99 8.29
C LYS A 233 9.60 -5.98 9.37
N LEU A 234 10.00 -4.75 9.12
CA LEU A 234 9.62 -3.58 9.90
C LEU A 234 8.74 -2.67 9.03
N ILE A 235 7.53 -2.35 9.47
CA ILE A 235 6.66 -1.41 8.78
C ILE A 235 6.59 -0.11 9.58
N VAL A 236 6.77 1.02 8.89
CA VAL A 236 6.55 2.36 9.42
C VAL A 236 5.55 3.09 8.52
N LEU A 237 4.48 3.60 9.12
CA LEU A 237 3.49 4.44 8.46
C LEU A 237 3.68 5.89 8.92
N LEU A 238 3.68 6.84 7.99
CA LEU A 238 3.70 8.27 8.28
C LEU A 238 2.47 8.95 7.69
N TRP A 239 1.81 9.81 8.48
CA TRP A 239 0.77 10.72 8.01
C TRP A 239 1.35 12.11 7.78
N ARG A 240 1.45 12.56 6.52
CA ARG A 240 2.05 13.87 6.16
C ARG A 240 1.30 14.50 5.01
N ASP A 241 0.93 15.77 5.16
CA ASP A 241 0.32 16.59 4.10
C ASP A 241 -0.89 15.92 3.42
N GLU A 242 -1.73 15.24 4.22
CA GLU A 242 -2.90 14.46 3.76
C GLU A 242 -2.56 13.17 3.00
N HIS A 243 -1.29 12.79 2.91
CA HIS A 243 -0.84 11.53 2.33
C HIS A 243 -0.42 10.53 3.42
N ILE A 244 -0.57 9.25 3.14
CA ILE A 244 0.01 8.16 3.92
C ILE A 244 1.22 7.63 3.17
N TYR A 245 2.36 7.58 3.86
CA TYR A 245 3.58 6.94 3.38
C TYR A 245 3.79 5.64 4.13
N ARG A 246 3.88 4.52 3.42
CA ARG A 246 4.21 3.21 3.98
C ARG A 246 5.64 2.86 3.61
N PHE A 247 6.46 2.65 4.62
CA PHE A 247 7.84 2.17 4.49
C PHE A 247 7.91 0.76 5.06
N ALA A 248 8.14 -0.22 4.21
CA ALA A 248 8.28 -1.61 4.61
C ALA A 248 9.72 -2.07 4.42
N PHE A 249 10.46 -2.07 5.53
CA PHE A 249 11.87 -2.41 5.63
C PHE A 249 12.10 -3.91 5.76
N GLY A 250 13.17 -4.38 5.13
CA GLY A 250 13.54 -5.79 5.08
C GLY A 250 13.02 -6.48 3.81
N GLN A 251 13.50 -7.69 3.58
CA GLN A 251 13.14 -8.47 2.40
C GLN A 251 11.74 -9.08 2.56
N GLN A 252 10.81 -8.77 1.65
CA GLN A 252 9.41 -9.20 1.73
C GLN A 252 9.12 -10.56 1.07
N SER A 253 10.09 -11.44 0.90
CA SER A 253 9.84 -12.74 0.27
C SER A 253 9.71 -13.86 1.29
N ASP A 254 8.57 -14.57 1.24
CA ASP A 254 8.29 -15.81 1.99
C ASP A 254 9.35 -16.91 1.79
N TYR A 255 10.16 -16.78 0.73
CA TYR A 255 11.20 -17.72 0.31
C TYR A 255 12.64 -17.23 0.52
N SER A 256 12.85 -16.08 1.18
CA SER A 256 14.22 -15.67 1.49
C SER A 256 14.78 -16.56 2.60
N GLU A 257 15.89 -17.25 2.33
CA GLU A 257 16.70 -17.92 3.36
C GLU A 257 17.31 -16.91 4.37
N HIS A 258 17.07 -15.61 4.18
CA HIS A 258 17.70 -14.52 4.91
C HIS A 258 16.65 -13.57 5.47
N ARG A 259 16.25 -13.81 6.72
CA ARG A 259 15.46 -12.84 7.48
C ARG A 259 16.30 -11.62 7.79
N SER A 260 15.73 -10.43 7.56
CA SER A 260 16.35 -9.18 7.97
C SER A 260 16.39 -9.09 9.49
N SER A 261 17.52 -8.68 10.05
CA SER A 261 17.68 -8.55 11.51
C SER A 261 17.03 -7.24 11.97
N PHE A 262 16.02 -7.33 12.84
CA PHE A 262 15.35 -6.14 13.38
C PHE A 262 16.32 -5.15 14.03
N GLU A 263 17.31 -5.66 14.77
CA GLU A 263 18.34 -4.85 15.45
C GLU A 263 19.18 -4.02 14.47
N LYS A 264 19.35 -4.50 13.23
CA LYS A 264 20.02 -3.78 12.15
C LYS A 264 19.07 -2.91 11.33
N LEU A 265 17.85 -3.39 11.10
CA LEU A 265 16.83 -2.66 10.34
C LEU A 265 16.37 -1.39 11.06
N LEU A 266 16.13 -1.43 12.37
CA LEU A 266 15.56 -0.29 13.08
C LEU A 266 16.46 0.97 13.02
N PRO A 267 17.79 0.88 13.25
CA PRO A 267 18.68 2.01 13.03
C PRO A 267 18.68 2.51 11.57
N ALA A 268 18.71 1.61 10.59
CA ALA A 268 18.69 1.98 9.18
C ALA A 268 17.37 2.67 8.77
N ALA A 269 16.24 2.19 9.30
CA ALA A 269 14.94 2.80 9.11
C ALA A 269 14.88 4.21 9.73
N ARG A 270 15.42 4.38 10.94
CA ARG A 270 15.49 5.69 11.59
C ARG A 270 16.35 6.68 10.81
N ASP A 271 17.52 6.24 10.34
CA ASP A 271 18.40 7.07 9.51
C ASP A 271 17.72 7.50 8.20
N LEU A 272 17.09 6.57 7.49
CA LEU A 272 16.39 6.86 6.24
C LEU A 272 15.23 7.84 6.47
N LEU A 273 14.39 7.58 7.47
CA LEU A 273 13.23 8.43 7.74
C LEU A 273 13.59 9.79 8.32
N ALA A 274 14.75 9.94 8.98
CA ALA A 274 15.27 11.25 9.38
C ALA A 274 15.67 12.13 8.18
N ARG A 275 15.99 11.51 7.03
CA ARG A 275 16.31 12.19 5.77
C ARG A 275 15.11 12.36 4.84
N PHE A 276 13.97 11.77 5.19
CA PHE A 276 12.74 11.89 4.45
C PHE A 276 12.05 13.23 4.73
N ARG A 277 11.55 13.87 3.67
CA ARG A 277 10.64 15.02 3.75
C ARG A 277 9.58 14.91 2.67
N THR A 278 8.44 15.55 2.92
CA THR A 278 7.44 15.76 1.88
C THR A 278 7.90 16.84 0.91
N ARG A 279 7.31 16.83 -0.28
CA ARG A 279 7.47 17.85 -1.32
C ARG A 279 6.14 18.09 -2.02
N ALA A 280 5.92 19.31 -2.49
CA ALA A 280 4.74 19.60 -3.30
C ALA A 280 4.85 18.95 -4.69
N GLU A 281 3.71 18.82 -5.37
CA GLU A 281 3.68 18.43 -6.79
C GLU A 281 4.52 19.41 -7.61
N PHE A 282 5.33 18.90 -8.55
CA PHE A 282 6.27 19.68 -9.36
C PHE A 282 7.38 20.40 -8.57
N GLU A 283 7.53 20.17 -7.27
CA GLU A 283 8.69 20.65 -6.52
C GLU A 283 9.92 19.78 -6.87
N ILE A 284 10.98 20.42 -7.38
CA ILE A 284 12.27 19.78 -7.64
C ILE A 284 13.24 20.08 -6.49
N PRO A 285 13.64 19.07 -5.69
CA PRO A 285 14.66 19.22 -4.67
C PRO A 285 15.99 19.71 -5.25
N LYS A 286 16.65 20.62 -4.54
CA LYS A 286 17.97 21.16 -4.94
C LYS A 286 19.15 20.36 -4.39
N GLU A 287 18.89 19.53 -3.39
CA GLU A 287 19.87 18.68 -2.74
C GLU A 287 19.93 17.30 -3.43
N THR A 288 21.07 16.61 -3.32
CA THR A 288 21.21 15.24 -3.83
C THR A 288 20.30 14.30 -3.04
N GLY A 289 19.58 13.43 -3.75
CA GLY A 289 18.72 12.45 -3.11
C GLY A 289 17.85 11.68 -4.08
N PHE A 290 16.76 11.14 -3.57
CA PHE A 290 15.83 10.28 -4.27
C PHE A 290 14.41 10.86 -4.19
N CYS A 291 13.85 11.23 -5.34
CA CYS A 291 12.47 11.67 -5.49
C CYS A 291 11.51 10.48 -5.54
N LEU A 292 10.44 10.57 -4.78
CA LEU A 292 9.25 9.73 -4.91
C LEU A 292 8.02 10.63 -5.07
N PRO A 293 6.85 10.11 -5.47
CA PRO A 293 5.64 10.92 -5.56
C PRO A 293 5.37 11.63 -4.23
N PHE A 294 5.30 12.98 -4.24
CA PHE A 294 5.07 13.83 -3.06
C PHE A 294 6.11 13.71 -1.92
N GLY A 295 7.20 12.97 -2.12
CA GLY A 295 8.27 12.80 -1.14
C GLY A 295 9.68 12.91 -1.69
N PHE A 296 10.64 13.06 -0.78
CA PHE A 296 12.06 13.10 -1.11
C PHE A 296 12.90 12.54 0.04
N ILE A 297 13.96 11.81 -0.30
CA ILE A 297 14.94 11.29 0.65
C ILE A 297 16.32 11.86 0.28
N ALA A 298 16.87 12.72 1.13
CA ALA A 298 18.23 13.24 0.91
C ALA A 298 19.27 12.12 1.05
N ASP A 299 20.26 12.05 0.15
CA ASP A 299 21.32 11.03 0.20
C ASP A 299 22.65 11.48 -0.44
N ASP A 300 23.65 10.60 -0.43
CA ASP A 300 24.99 10.85 -0.96
C ASP A 300 25.13 10.55 -2.46
N GLY A 301 24.04 10.21 -3.15
CA GLY A 301 24.07 9.81 -4.54
C GLY A 301 24.55 8.36 -4.78
N LYS A 302 24.59 7.47 -3.77
CA LYS A 302 25.09 6.09 -3.97
C LYS A 302 24.11 4.97 -3.64
N ALA A 303 23.01 5.25 -2.96
CA ALA A 303 22.01 4.23 -2.67
C ALA A 303 21.45 3.57 -3.95
N HIS A 304 21.26 2.25 -3.89
CA HIS A 304 20.59 1.49 -4.94
C HIS A 304 19.08 1.80 -4.94
N TYR A 305 18.47 1.79 -6.12
CA TYR A 305 17.02 1.93 -6.26
C TYR A 305 16.53 1.21 -7.52
N SER A 306 15.26 0.81 -7.51
CA SER A 306 14.53 0.28 -8.67
C SER A 306 13.06 0.64 -8.58
#